data_AF-A0A7X0P752-F1
#
_entry.id   AF-A0A7X0P752-F1
#
_cell.length_a   1.000
_cell.length_b   1.000
_cell.length_c   1.000
_cell.angle_alpha   90.00
_cell.angle_beta   90.00
_cell.angle_gamma   90.00
#
_symmetry.space_group_name_H-M   'P 1'
#
loop_
_entity.id
_entity.type
_entity.pdbx_description
1 polymer ?
#
loop_
_entity_poly.entity_id
_entity_poly.type
_entity_poly.pdbx_seq_one_letter_code
_entity_poly.pdbx_strand_id
1 'polypeptide(L)'
;MTMVAYHHAGPPHQRLDHSHVVPIGRPWVADSACDRYLISLPYPFGPDFEVCAWDGGHARILWLLPIIKGERDLLVNAGLEALEALFDEKEIDYLDPRRPSVV
;
A
#
# COMPACT_ATOMS: atom_id res chain seq x y z
N MET A 1 4.73 4.34 10.88
CA MET A 1 3.78 5.30 10.29
C MET A 1 4.31 6.73 10.18
N THR A 2 4.99 7.30 11.20
CA THR A 2 5.45 8.71 11.20
C THR A 2 6.25 9.13 9.96
N MET A 3 7.13 8.27 9.44
CA MET A 3 7.89 8.54 8.21
C MET A 3 7.00 8.76 6.98
N VAL A 4 5.95 7.95 6.82
CA VAL A 4 5.01 8.04 5.69
C VAL A 4 4.21 9.34 5.79
N ALA A 5 3.74 9.68 6.99
CA ALA A 5 3.03 10.93 7.24
C ALA A 5 3.90 12.16 6.96
N TYR A 6 5.16 12.15 7.43
CA TYR A 6 6.12 13.22 7.16
C TYR A 6 6.38 13.39 5.65
N HIS A 7 6.59 12.28 4.93
CA HIS A 7 6.77 12.31 3.48
C HIS A 7 5.53 12.89 2.76
N HIS A 8 4.32 12.44 3.12
CA HIS A 8 3.09 12.94 2.54
C HIS A 8 2.86 14.44 2.82
N ALA A 9 3.25 14.93 3.99
CA ALA A 9 3.13 16.33 4.38
C ALA A 9 4.16 17.25 3.70
N GLY A 10 5.08 16.71 2.90
CA GLY A 10 6.06 17.46 2.14
C GLY A 10 5.47 18.25 0.96
N PRO A 11 6.33 18.69 0.02
CA PRO A 11 5.88 19.40 -1.18
C PRO A 11 4.88 18.58 -2.01
N PRO A 12 4.08 19.22 -2.88
CA PRO A 12 3.01 18.54 -3.62
C PRO A 12 3.43 17.27 -4.37
N HIS A 13 4.67 17.19 -4.89
CA HIS A 13 5.18 16.02 -5.60
C HIS A 13 5.43 14.79 -4.70
N GLN A 14 5.42 14.96 -3.37
CA GLN A 14 5.58 13.88 -2.39
C GLN A 14 4.24 13.37 -1.84
N ARG A 15 3.13 14.03 -2.20
CA ARG A 15 1.80 13.64 -1.75
C ARG A 15 1.48 12.25 -2.27
N LEU A 16 1.15 11.38 -1.33
CA LEU A 16 0.81 9.99 -1.58
C LEU A 16 -0.67 9.85 -1.92
N ASP A 17 -0.96 9.04 -2.93
CA ASP A 17 -2.31 8.66 -3.35
C ASP A 17 -2.31 7.16 -3.70
N HIS A 18 -3.48 6.62 -3.99
CA HIS A 18 -3.69 5.27 -4.46
C HIS A 18 -2.69 4.88 -5.56
N SER A 19 -2.20 3.64 -5.53
CA SER A 19 -1.15 3.07 -6.40
C SER A 19 0.29 3.53 -6.12
N HIS A 20 0.53 4.53 -5.27
CA HIS A 20 1.89 4.93 -4.93
C HIS A 20 2.60 3.87 -4.09
N VAL A 21 3.93 3.79 -4.21
CA VAL A 21 4.77 2.91 -3.38
C VAL A 21 5.78 3.73 -2.58
N VAL A 22 5.87 3.43 -1.29
CA VAL A 22 6.80 4.08 -0.37
C VAL A 22 7.82 3.06 0.14
N PRO A 23 9.12 3.24 -0.16
CA PRO A 23 10.16 2.41 0.46
C PRO A 23 10.26 2.72 1.95
N ILE A 24 10.31 1.69 2.79
CA ILE A 24 10.43 1.84 4.26
C ILE A 24 11.90 2.02 4.66
N GLY A 25 12.84 1.54 3.82
CA GLY A 25 14.28 1.53 4.08
C GLY A 25 14.72 0.39 5.01
N ARG A 26 13.78 -0.41 5.51
CA ARG A 26 13.96 -1.60 6.33
C ARG A 26 12.70 -2.49 6.22
N PRO A 27 12.74 -3.75 6.66
CA PRO A 27 11.54 -4.55 6.83
C PRO A 27 10.47 -3.84 7.66
N TRP A 28 9.19 -3.95 7.27
CA TRP A 28 8.07 -3.34 7.99
C TRP A 28 7.94 -3.85 9.43
N VAL A 29 8.28 -5.12 9.65
CA VAL A 29 8.52 -5.77 10.94
C VAL A 29 9.77 -6.65 10.84
N ALA A 30 10.34 -7.05 11.98
CA ALA A 30 11.52 -7.92 12.00
C ALA A 30 11.28 -9.22 11.21
N ASP A 31 12.31 -9.68 10.50
CA ASP A 31 12.33 -10.90 9.68
C ASP A 31 11.32 -10.95 8.51
N SER A 32 10.66 -9.85 8.18
CA SER A 32 9.83 -9.77 6.98
C SER A 32 10.64 -9.47 5.72
N ALA A 33 10.25 -10.09 4.60
CA ALA A 33 10.74 -9.70 3.28
C ALA A 33 10.07 -8.41 2.75
N CYS A 34 8.94 -7.99 3.33
CA CYS A 34 8.25 -6.77 2.93
C CYS A 34 8.98 -5.54 3.47
N ASP A 35 9.49 -4.70 2.58
CA ASP A 35 10.31 -3.52 2.88
C ASP A 35 9.74 -2.23 2.25
N ARG A 36 8.52 -2.30 1.69
CA ARG A 36 7.81 -1.19 1.06
C ARG A 36 6.33 -1.25 1.40
N TYR A 37 5.65 -0.12 1.31
CA TYR A 37 4.19 -0.05 1.34
C TYR A 37 3.65 0.33 -0.03
N LEU A 38 2.64 -0.41 -0.50
CA LEU A 38 1.71 0.04 -1.52
C LEU A 38 0.59 0.84 -0.84
N ILE A 39 0.28 2.02 -1.38
CA ILE A 39 -0.91 2.78 -0.99
C ILE A 39 -2.11 2.19 -1.73
N SER A 40 -2.90 1.38 -1.03
CA SER A 40 -4.02 0.63 -1.59
C SER A 40 -5.36 1.13 -1.02
N LEU A 41 -6.47 0.70 -1.61
CA LEU A 41 -7.79 0.90 -1.03
C LEU A 41 -7.95 0.05 0.25
N PRO A 42 -8.80 0.46 1.20
CA PRO A 42 -9.00 -0.27 2.45
C PRO A 42 -9.89 -1.52 2.25
N TYR A 43 -9.47 -2.46 1.40
CA TYR A 43 -10.24 -3.67 1.05
C TYR A 43 -10.83 -4.43 2.25
N PRO A 44 -10.11 -4.62 3.38
CA PRO A 44 -10.67 -5.31 4.55
C PRO A 44 -11.88 -4.61 5.20
N PHE A 45 -12.08 -3.31 4.94
CA PHE A 45 -13.13 -2.50 5.55
C PHE A 45 -14.24 -2.09 4.58
N GLY A 46 -14.09 -2.43 3.30
CA GLY A 46 -15.06 -2.11 2.24
C GLY A 46 -14.99 -0.67 1.73
N PRO A 47 -15.70 -0.37 0.63
CA PRO A 47 -15.61 0.92 -0.07
C PRO A 47 -16.16 2.10 0.74
N ASP A 48 -17.16 1.86 1.60
CA ASP A 48 -17.75 2.91 2.45
C ASP A 48 -16.74 3.46 3.48
N PHE A 49 -15.67 2.72 3.77
CA PHE A 49 -14.61 3.15 4.68
C PHE A 49 -13.60 4.10 4.01
N GLU A 50 -13.55 4.17 2.68
CA GLU A 50 -12.57 4.97 1.97
C GLU A 50 -12.77 6.47 2.19
N VAL A 51 -14.02 6.95 2.25
CA VAL A 51 -14.32 8.39 2.24
C VAL A 51 -14.99 8.82 3.53
N CYS A 52 -14.33 9.72 4.26
CA CYS A 52 -14.92 10.45 5.37
C CYS A 52 -15.25 11.88 4.91
N ALA A 53 -16.52 12.19 4.72
CA ALA A 53 -16.98 13.50 4.25
C ALA A 53 -17.66 14.31 5.38
N TRP A 54 -17.57 15.64 5.29
CA TRP A 54 -18.26 16.59 6.16
C TRP A 54 -18.55 17.90 5.40
N ASP A 55 -19.26 18.84 6.03
CA ASP A 55 -19.58 20.13 5.42
C ASP A 55 -18.30 20.91 5.08
N GLY A 56 -18.01 21.02 3.79
CA GLY A 56 -16.86 21.76 3.26
C GLY A 56 -15.60 20.92 3.00
N GLY A 57 -15.65 19.58 3.09
CA GLY A 57 -14.47 18.77 2.76
C GLY A 57 -14.65 17.26 2.86
N HIS A 58 -13.56 16.55 2.57
CA HIS A 58 -13.46 15.12 2.79
C HIS A 58 -12.00 14.72 3.07
N ALA A 59 -11.84 13.55 3.68
CA ALA A 59 -10.57 12.84 3.81
C ALA A 59 -10.73 11.44 3.20
N ARG A 60 -9.67 10.97 2.53
CA ARG A 60 -9.58 9.58 2.06
C ARG A 60 -8.77 8.76 3.04
N ILE A 61 -9.31 7.63 3.46
CA ILE A 61 -8.61 6.62 4.25
C ILE A 61 -8.03 5.60 3.27
N LEU A 62 -6.70 5.56 3.19
CA LEU A 62 -5.95 4.64 2.35
C LEU A 62 -5.16 3.67 3.21
N TRP A 63 -4.91 2.49 2.66
CA TRP A 63 -4.24 1.40 3.34
C TRP A 63 -2.76 1.31 2.94
N LEU A 64 -1.90 1.10 3.93
CA LEU A 64 -0.49 0.82 3.73
C LEU A 64 -0.29 -0.70 3.67
N LEU A 65 -0.42 -1.29 2.48
CA LEU A 65 -0.23 -2.71 2.27
C LEU A 65 1.27 -3.04 2.16
N PRO A 66 1.85 -3.90 3.02
CA PRO A 66 3.25 -4.31 2.91
C PRO A 66 3.48 -5.14 1.65
N ILE A 67 4.49 -4.75 0.86
CA ILE A 67 4.88 -5.45 -0.37
C ILE A 67 6.39 -5.71 -0.42
N ILE A 68 6.75 -6.69 -1.23
CA ILE A 68 8.13 -7.09 -1.52
C ILE A 68 8.63 -6.36 -2.78
N LYS A 69 9.96 -6.27 -2.95
CA LYS A 69 10.58 -5.67 -4.15
C LYS A 69 10.03 -6.21 -5.48
N GLY A 70 9.90 -7.53 -5.61
CA GLY A 70 9.42 -8.16 -6.85
C GLY A 70 8.01 -7.70 -7.23
N GLU A 71 7.13 -7.55 -6.25
CA GLU A 71 5.76 -7.08 -6.44
C GLU A 71 5.73 -5.60 -6.88
N ARG A 72 6.63 -4.77 -6.34
CA ARG A 72 6.84 -3.41 -6.84
C ARG A 72 7.33 -3.42 -8.27
N ASP A 73 8.26 -4.32 -8.61
CA ASP A 73 8.80 -4.41 -9.97
C ASP A 73 7.70 -4.85 -10.95
N LEU A 74 6.80 -5.75 -10.55
CA LEU A 74 5.61 -6.09 -11.33
C LEU A 74 4.67 -4.88 -11.48
N LEU A 75 4.37 -4.16 -10.40
CA LEU A 75 3.53 -2.95 -10.46
C LEU A 75 4.04 -1.95 -11.52
N VAL A 76 5.36 -1.75 -11.58
CA VAL A 76 5.99 -0.85 -12.55
C VAL A 76 5.88 -1.37 -13.99
N ASN A 77 6.00 -2.68 -14.18
CA ASN A 77 6.07 -3.30 -15.50
C ASN A 77 4.69 -3.64 -16.09
N ALA A 78 3.73 -4.03 -15.25
CA ALA A 78 2.44 -4.58 -15.66
C ALA A 78 1.23 -3.78 -15.12
N GLY A 79 1.45 -2.81 -14.23
CA GLY A 79 0.40 -1.97 -13.66
C GLY A 79 -0.23 -2.53 -12.39
N LEU A 80 -1.11 -1.72 -11.79
CA LEU A 80 -1.76 -2.04 -10.50
C LEU A 80 -2.73 -3.22 -10.63
N GLU A 81 -3.57 -3.21 -11.65
CA GLU A 81 -4.57 -4.27 -11.88
C GLU A 81 -3.94 -5.67 -11.95
N ALA A 82 -2.79 -5.79 -12.62
CA ALA A 82 -2.06 -7.05 -12.72
C ALA A 82 -1.53 -7.53 -11.36
N LEU A 83 -1.08 -6.61 -10.50
CA LEU A 83 -0.62 -6.94 -9.16
C LEU A 83 -1.80 -7.31 -8.25
N GLU A 84 -2.89 -6.55 -8.29
CA GLU A 84 -4.09 -6.82 -7.49
C GLU A 84 -4.74 -8.14 -7.88
N ALA A 85 -4.80 -8.46 -9.17
CA ALA A 85 -5.27 -9.76 -9.64
C ALA A 85 -4.44 -10.93 -9.09
N LEU A 86 -3.11 -10.78 -8.94
CA LEU A 86 -2.27 -11.80 -8.30
C LEU A 86 -2.49 -11.87 -6.78
N PHE A 87 -2.71 -10.74 -6.12
CA PHE A 87 -3.05 -10.73 -4.69
C PHE A 87 -4.35 -11.46 -4.41
N ASP A 88 -5.36 -11.27 -5.27
CA ASP A 88 -6.64 -11.95 -5.20
C ASP A 88 -6.50 -13.45 -5.55
N GLU A 89 -5.81 -13.78 -6.65
CA GLU A 89 -5.60 -15.18 -7.07
C GLU A 89 -4.84 -16.00 -6.01
N LYS A 90 -3.87 -15.38 -5.34
CA LYS A 90 -3.05 -16.04 -4.31
C LYS A 90 -3.61 -15.91 -2.90
N GLU A 91 -4.74 -15.22 -2.73
CA GLU A 91 -5.39 -14.98 -1.43
C GLU A 91 -4.39 -14.56 -0.34
N ILE A 92 -3.63 -13.49 -0.58
CA ILE A 92 -2.53 -13.12 0.31
C ILE A 92 -2.97 -12.88 1.76
N ASP A 93 -2.23 -13.47 2.70
CA ASP A 93 -2.34 -13.09 4.11
C ASP A 93 -1.49 -11.83 4.36
N TYR A 94 -2.13 -10.67 4.30
CA TYR A 94 -1.52 -9.37 4.55
C TYR A 94 -1.14 -9.14 6.03
N LEU A 95 -1.59 -10.01 6.94
CA LEU A 95 -1.19 -9.98 8.35
C LEU A 95 0.04 -10.84 8.62
N ASP A 96 0.37 -11.80 7.75
CA ASP A 96 1.57 -12.63 7.86
C ASP A 96 2.83 -11.85 7.43
N PRO A 97 3.76 -11.53 8.37
CA PRO A 97 5.02 -10.89 8.03
C PRO A 97 5.91 -11.72 7.10
N ARG A 98 5.75 -13.03 7.09
CA ARG A 98 6.57 -13.98 6.33
C ARG A 98 5.87 -14.47 5.07
N ARG A 99 4.77 -13.81 4.66
CA ARG A 99 4.06 -14.16 3.44
C ARG A 99 5.03 -14.26 2.27
N PRO A 100 4.91 -15.27 1.40
CA PRO A 100 5.71 -15.35 0.20
C PRO A 100 5.34 -14.22 -0.78
N SER A 101 6.25 -13.98 -1.72
CA SER A 101 5.98 -13.17 -2.90
C SER A 101 4.90 -13.81 -3.76
N VAL A 102 4.04 -13.00 -4.39
CA VAL A 102 3.07 -13.50 -5.40
C VAL A 102 3.64 -13.55 -6.83
N VAL A 103 4.82 -12.96 -7.03
CA VAL A 103 5.64 -13.09 -8.25
C VAL A 103 6.77 -14.07 -8.08
#